data_AF-U6MSQ6-F1
#
_entry.id   AF-U6MSQ6-F1
#
_cell.length_a   1.000
_cell.length_b   1.000
_cell.length_c   1.000
_cell.angle_alpha   90.00
_cell.angle_beta   90.00
_cell.angle_gamma   90.00
#
_symmetry.space_group_name_H-M   'P 1'
#
loop_
_entity.id
_entity.type
_entity.pdbx_description
1 polymer ?
#
loop_
_entity_poly.entity_id
_entity_poly.type
_entity_poly.pdbx_seq_one_letter_code
_entity_poly.pdbx_strand_id
1 'polypeptide(L)'
;MRTLELVYQEIILDPKIIEFTVEDPATSFSQLRDVVCLKLAIDLGILSPEMLYPPPQGGPPGAPSGPADSAAAAAAAAAAAAAAAAAAAAAAEAAAAAAAAAAAAAAAAAAAAAAAGIAAPAAASSAGSQGAPEASRGGAPGGPHKGGPHSGPPGVPCAECFRRALKETKSQSVRLTEILALAAVLPDPPPELLEESPVSSSSRRDWRQSDADLSAEALQQQQQQQQQQQQQQQQQQQQQQQQQQTAAAGQGSGAAALRRPAAAGSPRGPPAKRQGAPCSKGAPGGPRSSVGFQGGPQCLPVRLKIKRRLKRDNFDLLLELPLQQQKAELEKQWGETYAMYYRTIMKLRRLLGRRPAAAAAAAEAAAEQTAAQETAAAAAAAAAAPGEQQKRRRQMS
;
A
#
# COMPACT_ATOMS: atom_id res chain seq x y z
N MET A 1 22.00 -0.42 2.28
CA MET A 1 20.92 -0.21 3.27
C MET A 1 21.40 0.70 4.39
N ARG A 2 22.45 0.31 5.15
CA ARG A 2 22.93 1.09 6.31
C ARG A 2 23.22 2.56 6.03
N THR A 3 23.86 2.88 4.91
CA THR A 3 24.10 4.28 4.50
C THR A 3 22.80 5.09 4.37
N LEU A 4 21.77 4.51 3.74
CA LEU A 4 20.48 5.19 3.59
C LEU A 4 19.80 5.38 4.96
N GLU A 5 19.90 4.40 5.87
CA GLU A 5 19.38 4.56 7.24
C GLU A 5 20.01 5.75 7.97
N LEU A 6 21.33 5.91 7.89
CA LEU A 6 22.05 7.03 8.54
C LEU A 6 21.61 8.38 7.96
N VAL A 7 21.49 8.46 6.63
CA VAL A 7 21.01 9.67 5.95
C VAL A 7 19.59 10.03 6.40
N TYR A 8 18.68 9.07 6.51
CA TYR A 8 17.33 9.33 7.03
C TYR A 8 17.32 9.73 8.50
N GLN A 9 18.18 9.17 9.33
CA GLN A 9 18.28 9.55 10.74
C GLN A 9 18.68 11.02 10.88
N GLU A 10 19.71 11.45 10.15
CA GLU A 10 20.12 12.86 10.12
C GLU A 10 19.00 13.77 9.60
N ILE A 11 18.35 13.37 8.51
CA ILE A 11 17.24 14.12 7.91
C ILE A 11 16.08 14.28 8.89
N ILE A 12 15.63 13.19 9.52
CA ILE A 12 14.48 13.20 10.43
C ILE A 12 14.77 14.10 11.63
N LEU A 13 16.00 14.08 12.15
CA LEU A 13 16.40 14.87 13.31
C LEU A 13 16.63 16.36 13.01
N ASP A 14 16.94 16.77 11.77
CA ASP A 14 17.20 18.17 11.44
C ASP A 14 15.91 18.98 11.19
N PRO A 15 15.44 19.85 12.11
CA PRO A 15 14.20 20.59 11.94
C PRO A 15 14.18 21.54 10.73
N LYS A 16 15.33 21.86 10.12
CA LYS A 16 15.42 22.71 8.92
C LYS A 16 15.02 21.96 7.66
N ILE A 17 15.13 20.63 7.66
CA ILE A 17 14.72 19.81 6.53
C ILE A 17 13.23 19.54 6.64
N ILE A 18 12.48 19.97 5.62
CA ILE A 18 11.01 19.81 5.56
C ILE A 18 10.59 18.56 4.77
N GLU A 19 11.35 18.21 3.74
CA GLU A 19 11.05 17.14 2.80
C GLU A 19 12.36 16.65 2.19
N PHE A 20 12.48 15.33 2.05
CA PHE A 20 13.57 14.66 1.36
C PHE A 20 13.04 14.11 0.04
N THR A 21 13.63 14.57 -1.05
CA THR A 21 13.29 14.14 -2.40
C THR A 21 14.48 13.44 -3.05
N VAL A 22 14.20 12.55 -3.99
CA VAL A 22 15.21 11.92 -4.83
C VAL A 22 14.74 12.13 -6.27
N GLU A 23 15.61 12.68 -7.10
CA GLU A 23 15.33 12.90 -8.52
C GLU A 23 15.39 11.56 -9.26
N ASP A 24 14.33 11.25 -9.99
CA ASP A 24 14.17 10.03 -10.81
C ASP A 24 14.70 8.73 -10.17
N PRO A 25 14.19 8.35 -8.98
CA PRO A 25 14.71 7.20 -8.27
C PRO A 25 14.43 5.93 -9.08
N ALA A 26 15.47 5.13 -9.31
CA ALA A 26 15.31 3.80 -9.85
C ALA A 26 14.31 2.98 -9.00
N THR A 27 13.56 2.06 -9.62
CA THR A 27 12.55 1.23 -8.94
C THR A 27 13.14 0.46 -7.75
N SER A 28 14.36 -0.04 -7.88
CA SER A 28 15.08 -0.73 -6.81
C SER A 28 15.43 0.21 -5.65
N PHE A 29 15.76 1.47 -5.92
CA PHE A 29 16.00 2.49 -4.91
C PHE A 29 14.69 2.86 -4.18
N SER A 30 13.58 3.01 -4.91
CA SER A 30 12.26 3.23 -4.32
C SER A 30 11.87 2.14 -3.33
N GLN A 31 12.10 0.87 -3.67
CA GLN A 31 11.86 -0.26 -2.75
C GLN A 31 12.80 -0.25 -1.55
N LEU A 32 14.09 0.06 -1.75
CA LEU A 32 15.03 0.18 -0.65
C LEU A 32 14.64 1.32 0.30
N ARG A 33 14.17 2.43 -0.25
CA ARG A 33 13.62 3.58 0.47
C ARG A 33 12.40 3.16 1.29
N ASP A 34 11.42 2.47 0.70
CA ASP A 34 10.24 1.97 1.41
C ASP A 34 10.62 1.12 2.63
N VAL A 35 11.55 0.18 2.46
CA VAL A 35 12.03 -0.70 3.53
C VAL A 35 12.75 0.08 4.63
N VAL A 36 13.62 1.02 4.27
CA VAL A 36 14.36 1.84 5.25
C VAL A 36 13.42 2.75 6.03
N CYS A 37 12.51 3.45 5.34
CA CYS A 37 11.54 4.34 5.96
C CYS A 37 10.63 3.61 6.95
N LEU A 38 10.08 2.44 6.57
CA LEU A 38 9.23 1.65 7.44
C LEU A 38 9.99 1.04 8.62
N LYS A 39 11.22 0.57 8.38
CA LYS A 39 12.07 0.06 9.47
C LYS A 39 12.40 1.17 10.47
N LEU A 40 12.83 2.35 10.01
CA LEU A 40 13.12 3.49 10.90
C LEU A 40 11.88 3.95 11.65
N ALA A 41 10.71 3.97 11.00
CA ALA A 41 9.47 4.32 11.67
C ALA A 41 9.12 3.36 12.81
N ILE A 42 9.47 2.06 12.68
CA ILE A 42 9.34 1.07 13.75
C ILE A 42 10.41 1.27 14.83
N ASP A 43 11.68 1.42 14.43
CA ASP A 43 12.81 1.61 15.35
C ASP A 43 12.64 2.89 16.21
N LEU A 44 12.03 3.94 15.66
CA LEU A 44 11.73 5.20 16.34
C LEU A 44 10.42 5.17 17.14
N GLY A 45 9.68 4.05 17.14
CA GLY A 45 8.40 3.92 17.84
C GLY A 45 7.25 4.72 17.23
N ILE A 46 7.41 5.24 16.00
CA ILE A 46 6.34 5.90 15.24
C ILE A 46 5.29 4.86 14.82
N LEU A 47 5.71 3.63 14.54
CA LEU A 47 4.87 2.50 14.21
C LEU A 47 5.04 1.35 15.18
N SER A 48 3.93 0.70 15.51
CA SER A 48 3.98 -0.58 16.21
C SER A 48 4.40 -1.70 15.25
N PRO A 49 5.35 -2.57 15.62
CA PRO A 49 5.70 -3.78 14.86
C PRO A 49 4.49 -4.67 14.55
N GLU A 50 3.45 -4.64 15.39
CA GLU A 50 2.22 -5.43 15.23
C GLU A 50 1.45 -5.12 13.95
N MET A 51 1.67 -3.93 13.36
CA MET A 51 1.08 -3.60 12.06
C MET A 51 1.59 -4.50 10.92
N LEU A 52 2.79 -5.06 11.06
CA LEU A 52 3.36 -6.00 10.10
C LEU A 52 2.94 -7.45 10.39
N TYR A 53 2.47 -7.74 11.59
CA TYR A 53 2.13 -9.07 12.09
C TYR A 53 0.71 -9.06 12.67
N PRO A 54 -0.33 -8.99 11.83
CA PRO A 54 -1.70 -9.03 12.34
C PRO A 54 -1.93 -10.34 13.11
N PRO A 55 -2.66 -10.30 14.25
CA PRO A 55 -2.97 -11.50 15.00
C PRO A 55 -3.74 -12.49 14.11
N PRO A 56 -3.53 -13.80 14.28
CA PRO A 56 -4.23 -14.81 13.49
C PRO A 56 -5.74 -14.62 13.68
N GLN A 57 -6.46 -14.28 12.62
CA GLN A 57 -7.92 -14.11 12.63
C GLN A 57 -8.67 -15.46 12.79
N GLY A 58 -8.01 -16.48 13.32
CA GLY A 58 -8.41 -17.88 13.34
C GLY A 58 -9.21 -18.33 14.56
N GLY A 59 -9.78 -17.40 15.33
CA GLY A 59 -10.80 -17.77 16.31
C GLY A 59 -12.01 -18.39 15.59
N PRO A 60 -12.56 -19.52 16.06
CA PRO A 60 -13.76 -20.10 15.48
C PRO A 60 -14.87 -19.03 15.43
N PRO A 61 -15.60 -18.87 14.30
CA PRO A 61 -16.51 -17.75 14.04
C PRO A 61 -17.79 -17.73 14.90
N GLY A 62 -17.76 -18.22 16.14
CA GLY A 62 -18.91 -18.32 17.04
C GLY A 62 -18.64 -18.10 18.51
N ALA A 63 -17.40 -17.83 18.94
CA ALA A 63 -17.16 -17.38 20.31
C ALA A 63 -17.33 -15.85 20.35
N PRO A 64 -18.35 -15.30 21.05
CA PRO A 64 -18.43 -13.86 21.27
C PRO A 64 -17.15 -13.44 21.98
N SER A 65 -16.33 -12.63 21.31
CA SER A 65 -15.15 -11.99 21.90
C SER A 65 -15.62 -11.28 23.16
N GLY A 66 -15.26 -11.81 24.32
CA GLY A 66 -15.61 -11.19 25.59
C GLY A 66 -15.01 -9.78 25.63
N PRO A 67 -15.64 -8.82 26.33
CA PRO A 67 -15.15 -7.44 26.42
C PRO A 67 -13.73 -7.30 27.01
N ALA A 68 -13.16 -8.37 27.58
CA ALA A 68 -11.84 -8.39 28.19
C ALA A 68 -10.68 -8.28 27.18
N ASP A 69 -10.73 -9.01 26.06
CA ASP A 69 -9.64 -8.95 25.05
C ASP A 69 -9.65 -7.64 24.26
N SER A 70 -10.84 -7.05 24.11
CA SER A 70 -10.99 -5.71 23.53
C SER A 70 -10.40 -4.62 24.43
N ALA A 71 -10.45 -4.80 25.76
CA ALA A 71 -9.88 -3.84 26.71
C ALA A 71 -8.35 -3.87 26.69
N ALA A 72 -7.72 -5.04 26.57
CA ALA A 72 -6.26 -5.15 26.49
C ALA A 72 -5.71 -4.58 25.17
N ALA A 73 -6.36 -4.88 24.03
CA ALA A 73 -6.00 -4.29 22.74
C ALA A 73 -6.25 -2.76 22.70
N ALA A 74 -7.34 -2.29 23.32
CA ALA A 74 -7.62 -0.86 23.46
C ALA A 74 -6.61 -0.16 24.37
N ALA A 75 -6.17 -0.80 25.46
CA ALA A 75 -5.16 -0.26 26.36
C ALA A 75 -3.78 -0.17 25.67
N ALA A 76 -3.38 -1.19 24.91
CA ALA A 76 -2.15 -1.16 24.13
C ALA A 76 -2.19 -0.08 23.02
N ALA A 77 -3.33 0.05 22.32
CA ALA A 77 -3.54 1.11 21.34
C ALA A 77 -3.54 2.51 21.98
N ALA A 78 -4.13 2.66 23.18
CA ALA A 78 -4.12 3.91 23.94
C ALA A 78 -2.71 4.28 24.42
N ALA A 79 -1.91 3.31 24.87
CA ALA A 79 -0.51 3.53 25.25
C ALA A 79 0.35 3.93 24.05
N ALA A 80 0.18 3.27 22.89
CA ALA A 80 0.86 3.66 21.66
C ALA A 80 0.45 5.06 21.17
N ALA A 81 -0.84 5.40 21.27
CA ALA A 81 -1.34 6.73 20.94
C ALA A 81 -0.79 7.81 21.90
N ALA A 82 -0.65 7.50 23.20
CA ALA A 82 -0.05 8.39 24.18
C ALA A 82 1.45 8.61 23.91
N ALA A 83 2.19 7.56 23.56
CA ALA A 83 3.60 7.67 23.18
C ALA A 83 3.79 8.50 21.90
N ALA A 84 2.94 8.28 20.89
CA ALA A 84 2.94 9.08 19.66
C ALA A 84 2.58 10.56 19.92
N ALA A 85 1.63 10.82 20.83
CA ALA A 85 1.28 12.18 21.24
C ALA A 85 2.43 12.86 22.00
N ALA A 86 3.14 12.14 22.87
CA ALA A 86 4.32 12.65 23.57
C ALA A 86 5.47 12.97 22.59
N ALA A 87 5.72 12.10 21.61
CA ALA A 87 6.70 12.35 20.56
C ALA A 87 6.33 13.56 19.69
N ALA A 88 5.04 13.71 19.35
CA ALA A 88 4.54 14.87 18.62
C ALA A 88 4.66 16.17 19.43
N ALA A 89 4.43 16.11 20.75
CA ALA A 89 4.60 17.25 21.65
C ALA A 89 6.08 17.67 21.75
N ALA A 90 7.01 16.71 21.90
CA ALA A 90 8.45 16.98 21.89
C ALA A 90 8.91 17.58 20.55
N ALA A 91 8.39 17.09 19.42
CA ALA A 91 8.67 17.66 18.11
C ALA A 91 8.11 19.08 17.95
N ALA A 92 6.93 19.38 18.51
CA ALA A 92 6.35 20.71 18.50
C ALA A 92 7.16 21.70 19.35
N GLU A 93 7.67 21.26 20.50
CA GLU A 93 8.54 22.06 21.37
C GLU A 93 9.89 22.36 20.67
N ALA A 94 10.49 21.35 20.02
CA ALA A 94 11.69 21.53 19.22
C ALA A 94 11.46 22.50 18.04
N ALA A 95 10.30 22.43 17.37
CA ALA A 95 9.94 23.35 16.30
C ALA A 95 9.75 24.80 16.80
N ALA A 96 9.13 24.98 17.99
CA ALA A 96 9.00 26.28 18.62
C ALA A 96 10.36 26.89 19.01
N ALA A 97 11.27 26.07 19.55
CA ALA A 97 12.63 26.48 19.85
C ALA A 97 13.41 26.89 18.58
N ALA A 98 13.26 26.14 17.48
CA ALA A 98 13.87 26.47 16.20
C ALA A 98 13.32 27.79 15.61
N ALA A 99 12.01 28.03 15.70
CA ALA A 99 11.40 29.28 15.27
C ALA A 99 11.90 30.49 16.08
N ALA A 100 12.05 30.33 17.40
CA ALA A 100 12.62 31.37 18.26
C ALA A 100 14.08 31.69 17.91
N ALA A 101 14.89 30.65 17.62
CA ALA A 101 16.27 30.83 17.17
C ALA A 101 16.36 31.56 15.81
N ALA A 102 15.47 31.24 14.86
CA ALA A 102 15.41 31.92 13.57
C ALA A 102 15.01 33.39 13.71
N ALA A 103 14.05 33.71 14.58
CA ALA A 103 13.66 35.08 14.88
C ALA A 103 14.81 35.89 15.52
N ALA A 104 15.57 35.28 16.44
CA ALA A 104 16.75 35.89 17.04
C ALA A 104 17.85 36.17 16.00
N ALA A 105 18.09 35.24 15.06
CA ALA A 105 19.06 35.44 13.98
C ALA A 105 18.64 36.58 13.02
N ALA A 106 17.35 36.68 12.68
CA ALA A 106 16.83 37.77 11.86
C ALA A 106 16.97 39.13 12.56
N ALA A 107 16.71 39.20 13.88
CA ALA A 107 16.91 40.41 14.67
C ALA A 107 18.38 40.84 14.71
N ALA A 108 19.31 39.88 14.86
CA ALA A 108 20.75 40.15 14.83
C ALA A 108 21.22 40.67 13.47
N ALA A 109 20.70 40.11 12.36
CA ALA A 109 21.00 40.60 11.02
C ALA A 109 20.48 42.03 10.78
N ALA A 110 19.28 42.35 11.26
CA ALA A 110 18.72 43.71 11.19
C ALA A 110 19.54 44.72 12.02
N ALA A 111 20.01 44.32 13.20
CA ALA A 111 20.89 45.16 14.02
C ALA A 111 22.25 45.41 13.36
N ALA A 112 22.83 44.40 12.71
CA ALA A 112 24.09 44.54 11.96
C ALA A 112 23.93 45.48 10.75
N ALA A 113 22.81 45.39 10.02
CA ALA A 113 22.51 46.30 8.92
C ALA A 113 22.32 47.76 9.40
N ALA A 114 21.68 47.98 10.55
CA ALA A 114 21.54 49.30 11.15
C ALA A 114 22.89 49.90 11.58
N ALA A 115 23.82 49.08 12.11
CA ALA A 115 25.15 49.52 12.50
C ALA A 115 26.04 49.89 11.28
N ALA A 116 25.85 49.21 10.14
CA ALA A 116 26.58 49.50 8.91
C ALA A 116 26.12 50.80 8.19
N GLY A 117 24.96 51.35 8.57
CA GLY A 117 24.35 52.52 7.92
C GLY A 117 24.89 53.90 8.33
N ILE A 118 25.86 54.01 9.27
CA ILE A 118 26.37 55.30 9.77
C ILE A 118 27.66 55.77 9.06
N ALA A 119 27.89 55.33 7.81
CA ALA A 119 29.02 55.84 7.04
C ALA A 119 28.68 55.95 5.55
N ALA A 120 28.00 57.03 5.15
CA ALA A 120 28.09 57.53 3.79
C ALA A 120 28.02 59.07 3.75
N PRO A 121 28.88 59.72 2.94
CA PRO A 121 29.14 61.15 2.98
C PRO A 121 28.09 61.97 2.21
N ALA A 122 27.93 63.22 2.66
CA ALA A 122 27.16 64.25 1.97
C ALA A 122 27.80 64.60 0.62
N ALA A 123 27.05 64.42 -0.47
CA ALA A 123 27.31 65.08 -1.76
C ALA A 123 25.97 65.30 -2.48
N ALA A 124 25.91 66.43 -3.18
CA ALA A 124 24.71 67.16 -3.52
C ALA A 124 23.99 66.73 -4.81
N SER A 125 22.76 67.25 -4.92
CA SER A 125 22.10 67.78 -6.14
C SER A 125 20.95 67.00 -6.77
N SER A 126 19.76 67.51 -6.44
CA SER A 126 18.71 68.04 -7.33
C SER A 126 17.90 67.13 -8.28
N ALA A 127 16.59 67.12 -7.94
CA ALA A 127 15.43 67.33 -8.81
C ALA A 127 14.78 66.14 -9.54
N GLY A 128 13.49 65.93 -9.23
CA GLY A 128 12.51 65.50 -10.23
C GLY A 128 11.48 64.45 -9.80
N SER A 129 10.25 64.90 -9.56
CA SER A 129 8.97 64.21 -9.80
C SER A 129 8.54 62.98 -8.98
N GLN A 130 7.69 63.29 -7.98
CA GLN A 130 6.33 62.78 -7.81
C GLN A 130 5.98 61.38 -8.38
N GLY A 131 5.77 60.42 -7.48
CA GLY A 131 5.05 59.17 -7.70
C GLY A 131 4.60 58.59 -6.36
N ALA A 132 3.30 58.35 -6.21
CA ALA A 132 2.60 58.06 -4.96
C ALA A 132 3.04 56.76 -4.24
N PRO A 133 2.89 56.68 -2.90
CA PRO A 133 3.15 55.44 -2.16
C PRO A 133 1.98 54.47 -2.30
N GLU A 134 2.23 53.34 -2.98
CA GLU A 134 1.33 52.19 -2.95
C GLU A 134 1.37 51.57 -1.55
N ALA A 135 0.23 51.66 -0.86
CA ALA A 135 0.04 51.13 0.48
C ALA A 135 0.30 49.62 0.49
N SER A 136 1.43 49.25 1.10
CA SER A 136 1.80 47.89 1.43
C SER A 136 0.70 47.26 2.29
N ARG A 137 -0.09 46.36 1.69
CA ARG A 137 -1.07 45.53 2.39
C ARG A 137 -0.31 44.58 3.33
N GLY A 138 -0.21 44.99 4.60
CA GLY A 138 0.18 44.11 5.70
C GLY A 138 -0.78 42.94 5.81
N GLY A 139 -0.40 41.79 5.25
CA GLY A 139 -1.05 40.52 5.51
C GLY A 139 -0.79 40.11 6.96
N ALA A 140 -1.87 39.95 7.72
CA ALA A 140 -1.82 39.54 9.11
C ALA A 140 -1.09 38.19 9.28
N PRO A 141 -0.28 38.01 10.35
CA PRO A 141 0.39 36.75 10.62
C PRO A 141 -0.65 35.64 10.84
N GLY A 142 -0.45 34.52 10.13
CA GLY A 142 -1.34 33.37 10.13
C GLY A 142 -1.66 32.88 11.54
N GLY A 143 -2.96 32.84 11.85
CA GLY A 143 -3.45 32.28 13.12
C GLY A 143 -3.09 30.80 13.28
N PRO A 144 -3.06 30.30 14.53
CA PRO A 144 -2.69 28.92 14.83
C PRO A 144 -3.60 27.98 14.05
N HIS A 145 -3.00 27.21 13.12
CA HIS A 145 -3.70 26.19 12.37
C HIS A 145 -4.38 25.25 13.37
N LYS A 146 -5.72 25.32 13.44
CA LYS A 146 -6.55 24.30 14.09
C LYS A 146 -6.38 23.00 13.31
N GLY A 147 -5.29 22.30 13.56
CA GLY A 147 -5.06 20.95 13.07
C GLY A 147 -6.10 20.05 13.72
N GLY A 148 -7.20 19.80 13.02
CA GLY A 148 -8.15 18.78 13.43
C GLY A 148 -7.41 17.45 13.62
N PRO A 149 -7.85 16.60 14.57
CA PRO A 149 -7.20 15.32 14.81
C PRO A 149 -7.15 14.54 13.50
N HIS A 150 -5.95 14.21 13.04
CA HIS A 150 -5.74 13.41 11.85
C HIS A 150 -6.08 11.94 12.16
N SER A 151 -7.37 11.63 12.34
CA SER A 151 -7.85 10.31 12.69
C SER A 151 -7.82 9.38 11.47
N GLY A 152 -6.73 8.64 11.31
CA GLY A 152 -6.74 7.42 10.48
C GLY A 152 -7.57 6.31 11.15
N PRO A 153 -7.84 5.20 10.44
CA PRO A 153 -8.36 3.99 11.09
C PRO A 153 -7.44 3.59 12.26
N PRO A 154 -7.99 3.03 13.36
CA PRO A 154 -7.22 2.75 14.56
C PRO A 154 -5.98 1.92 14.23
N GLY A 155 -4.81 2.42 14.64
CA GLY A 155 -3.53 1.74 14.46
C GLY A 155 -2.75 2.06 13.18
N VAL A 156 -3.32 2.72 12.16
CA VAL A 156 -2.58 3.14 10.96
C VAL A 156 -2.42 4.65 10.93
N PRO A 157 -1.19 5.20 10.96
CA PRO A 157 -1.00 6.65 10.84
C PRO A 157 -1.51 7.12 9.48
N CYS A 158 -2.11 8.31 9.45
CA CYS A 158 -2.49 8.90 8.19
C CYS A 158 -1.24 9.28 7.36
N ALA A 159 -1.41 9.42 6.05
CA ALA A 159 -0.30 9.74 5.14
C ALA A 159 0.39 11.07 5.49
N GLU A 160 -0.32 12.03 6.10
CA GLU A 160 0.26 13.30 6.53
C GLU A 160 1.12 13.19 7.79
N CYS A 161 0.72 12.36 8.76
CA CYS A 161 1.55 12.06 9.92
C CYS A 161 2.85 11.38 9.50
N PHE A 162 2.77 10.41 8.58
CA PHE A 162 3.95 9.79 7.98
C PHE A 162 4.85 10.79 7.26
N ARG A 163 4.23 11.65 6.44
CA ARG A 163 4.95 12.66 5.66
C ARG A 163 5.76 13.57 6.57
N ARG A 164 5.16 14.07 7.65
CA ARG A 164 5.82 14.94 8.62
C ARG A 164 6.87 14.21 9.44
N ALA A 165 6.59 13.00 9.90
CA ALA A 165 7.49 12.24 10.75
C ALA A 165 8.75 11.76 10.01
N LEU A 166 8.61 11.35 8.75
CA LEU A 166 9.72 10.82 7.94
C LEU A 166 10.29 11.83 6.93
N LYS A 167 9.72 13.04 6.87
CA LYS A 167 10.05 14.10 5.89
C LYS A 167 9.98 13.56 4.47
N GLU A 168 8.94 12.79 4.21
CA GLU A 168 8.75 12.12 2.93
C GLU A 168 7.93 12.94 1.95
N THR A 169 7.92 12.54 0.68
CA THR A 169 7.00 13.13 -0.28
C THR A 169 5.57 12.65 -0.03
N LYS A 170 4.58 13.39 -0.53
CA LYS A 170 3.17 12.98 -0.43
C LYS A 170 2.89 11.65 -1.13
N SER A 171 3.49 11.41 -2.29
CA SER A 171 3.31 10.16 -3.03
C SER A 171 3.94 8.98 -2.30
N GLN A 172 5.11 9.19 -1.70
CA GLN A 172 5.81 8.19 -0.93
C GLN A 172 5.07 7.86 0.37
N SER A 173 4.58 8.85 1.10
CA SER A 173 3.82 8.59 2.34
C SER A 173 2.50 7.83 2.08
N VAL A 174 1.81 8.13 0.97
CA VAL A 174 0.65 7.34 0.52
C VAL A 174 1.05 5.89 0.26
N ARG A 175 2.15 5.66 -0.49
CA ARG A 175 2.67 4.32 -0.75
C ARG A 175 2.99 3.56 0.54
N LEU A 176 3.67 4.17 1.51
CA LEU A 176 3.99 3.56 2.80
C LEU A 176 2.72 3.17 3.57
N THR A 177 1.70 4.03 3.60
CA THR A 177 0.43 3.70 4.27
C THR A 177 -0.32 2.56 3.61
N GLU A 178 -0.19 2.40 2.28
CA GLU A 178 -0.80 1.29 1.56
C GLU A 178 -0.06 -0.03 1.78
N ILE A 179 1.28 0.01 1.85
CA ILE A 179 2.11 -1.14 2.22
C ILE A 179 1.69 -1.65 3.60
N LEU A 180 1.51 -0.76 4.57
CA LEU A 180 1.06 -1.14 5.92
C LEU A 180 -0.37 -1.64 5.95
N ALA A 181 -1.28 -1.02 5.21
CA ALA A 181 -2.66 -1.51 5.09
C ALA A 181 -2.71 -2.92 4.48
N LEU A 182 -1.82 -3.21 3.52
CA LEU A 182 -1.68 -4.54 2.94
C LEU A 182 -1.04 -5.53 3.94
N ALA A 183 -0.03 -5.11 4.70
CA ALA A 183 0.62 -5.93 5.71
C ALA A 183 -0.36 -6.39 6.80
N ALA A 184 -1.28 -5.51 7.21
CA ALA A 184 -2.30 -5.78 8.22
C ALA A 184 -3.35 -6.82 7.78
N VAL A 185 -3.52 -7.08 6.48
CA VAL A 185 -4.45 -8.10 5.98
C VAL A 185 -3.75 -9.38 5.54
N LEU A 186 -2.43 -9.36 5.34
CA LEU A 186 -1.67 -10.52 4.88
C LEU A 186 -1.56 -11.60 5.98
N PRO A 187 -1.70 -12.89 5.65
CA PRO A 187 -1.55 -13.97 6.62
C PRO A 187 -0.13 -14.04 7.19
N ASP A 188 0.00 -14.62 8.38
CA ASP A 188 1.26 -15.06 8.97
C ASP A 188 1.17 -16.56 9.33
N PRO A 189 2.01 -17.45 8.75
CA PRO A 189 3.04 -17.17 7.78
C PRO A 189 2.46 -16.67 6.44
N PRO A 190 3.16 -15.77 5.74
CA PRO A 190 2.80 -15.41 4.39
C PRO A 190 2.66 -16.70 3.56
N PRO A 191 1.64 -16.83 2.69
CA PRO A 191 1.61 -17.93 1.74
C PRO A 191 2.94 -17.88 1.01
N GLU A 192 3.70 -18.97 1.01
CA GLU A 192 4.87 -19.06 0.15
C GLU A 192 4.35 -18.76 -1.26
N LEU A 193 4.62 -17.54 -1.74
CA LEU A 193 4.68 -17.32 -3.18
C LEU A 193 5.66 -18.39 -3.59
N LEU A 194 5.13 -19.39 -4.29
CA LEU A 194 5.91 -20.46 -4.89
C LEU A 194 6.97 -19.70 -5.68
N GLU A 195 8.15 -19.51 -5.09
CA GLU A 195 9.24 -18.77 -5.69
C GLU A 195 9.48 -19.59 -6.94
N GLU A 196 9.05 -19.05 -8.08
CA GLU A 196 9.23 -19.69 -9.36
C GLU A 196 10.67 -20.14 -9.37
N SER A 197 10.85 -21.47 -9.41
CA SER A 197 12.09 -22.14 -9.04
C SER A 197 13.28 -21.38 -9.59
N PRO A 198 14.36 -21.19 -8.80
CA PRO A 198 15.48 -20.34 -9.18
C PRO A 198 15.98 -20.74 -10.56
N VAL A 199 15.51 -20.00 -11.58
CA VAL A 199 15.99 -20.13 -12.94
C VAL A 199 17.38 -19.55 -12.90
N SER A 200 18.36 -20.45 -12.73
CA SER A 200 19.80 -20.27 -12.86
C SER A 200 20.33 -18.90 -12.46
N SER A 201 20.99 -18.85 -11.30
CA SER A 201 21.72 -17.69 -10.73
C SER A 201 22.83 -17.08 -11.62
N SER A 202 22.88 -17.36 -12.92
CA SER A 202 23.81 -16.76 -13.88
C SER A 202 23.23 -15.58 -14.67
N SER A 203 21.95 -15.24 -14.49
CA SER A 203 21.43 -13.95 -14.94
C SER A 203 21.37 -13.02 -13.74
N ARG A 204 22.35 -12.12 -13.63
CA ARG A 204 22.17 -10.86 -12.90
C ARG A 204 21.02 -10.14 -13.60
N ARG A 205 19.79 -10.49 -13.23
CA ARG A 205 18.55 -9.96 -13.80
C ARG A 205 18.59 -8.46 -13.64
N ASP A 206 18.87 -7.82 -14.77
CA ASP A 206 18.70 -6.41 -14.97
C ASP A 206 17.20 -6.15 -14.79
N TRP A 207 16.82 -5.37 -13.78
CA TRP A 207 15.41 -5.09 -13.44
C TRP A 207 14.66 -4.31 -14.54
N ARG A 208 15.33 -4.05 -15.68
CA ARG A 208 14.78 -3.47 -16.89
C ARG A 208 13.95 -4.45 -17.73
N GLN A 209 13.99 -5.75 -17.44
CA GLN A 209 13.35 -6.75 -18.32
C GLN A 209 11.83 -6.87 -18.18
N SER A 210 11.22 -6.51 -17.04
CA SER A 210 9.76 -6.72 -16.89
C SER A 210 8.91 -5.90 -17.87
N ASP A 211 9.32 -4.68 -18.22
CA ASP A 211 8.63 -3.89 -19.25
C ASP A 211 8.98 -4.37 -20.67
N ALA A 212 10.22 -4.82 -20.89
CA ALA A 212 10.67 -5.32 -22.19
C ALA A 212 9.97 -6.64 -22.56
N ASP A 213 9.87 -7.58 -21.63
CA ASP A 213 9.28 -8.91 -21.85
C ASP A 213 7.76 -8.82 -22.05
N LEU A 214 7.07 -7.96 -21.29
CA LEU A 214 5.64 -7.71 -21.49
C LEU A 214 5.37 -6.97 -22.80
N SER A 215 6.25 -6.04 -23.22
CA SER A 215 6.13 -5.43 -24.54
C SER A 215 6.38 -6.45 -25.65
N ALA A 216 7.29 -7.39 -25.45
CA ALA A 216 7.61 -8.44 -26.41
C ALA A 216 6.45 -9.45 -26.55
N GLU A 217 5.82 -9.86 -25.43
CA GLU A 217 4.61 -10.69 -25.46
C GLU A 217 3.43 -9.96 -26.11
N ALA A 218 3.22 -8.67 -25.80
CA ALA A 218 2.18 -7.87 -26.44
C ALA A 218 2.42 -7.72 -27.96
N LEU A 219 3.68 -7.50 -28.37
CA LEU A 219 4.07 -7.43 -29.79
C LEU A 219 3.89 -8.79 -30.48
N GLN A 220 4.23 -9.89 -29.80
CA GLN A 220 4.06 -11.24 -30.30
C GLN A 220 2.57 -11.58 -30.47
N GLN A 221 1.73 -11.18 -29.51
CA GLN A 221 0.29 -11.37 -29.58
C GLN A 221 -0.35 -10.51 -30.69
N GLN A 222 0.13 -9.28 -30.89
CA GLN A 222 -0.28 -8.42 -32.01
C GLN A 222 0.13 -9.03 -33.36
N GLN A 223 1.34 -9.57 -33.45
CA GLN A 223 1.84 -10.22 -34.67
C GLN A 223 1.02 -11.49 -35.00
N GLN A 224 0.60 -12.23 -33.98
CA GLN A 224 -0.27 -13.39 -34.14
C GLN A 224 -1.67 -13.01 -34.63
N GLN A 225 -2.23 -11.88 -34.18
CA GLN A 225 -3.49 -11.36 -34.71
C GLN A 225 -3.38 -10.91 -36.17
N GLN A 226 -2.27 -10.29 -36.57
CA GLN A 226 -2.05 -9.94 -37.99
C GLN A 226 -1.98 -11.18 -38.88
N GLN A 227 -1.33 -12.26 -38.44
CA GLN A 227 -1.31 -13.52 -39.20
C GLN A 227 -2.71 -14.12 -39.38
N GLN A 228 -3.56 -14.07 -38.34
CA GLN A 228 -4.94 -14.55 -38.47
C GLN A 228 -5.76 -13.72 -39.47
N GLN A 229 -5.58 -12.38 -39.50
CA GLN A 229 -6.26 -11.55 -40.49
C GLN A 229 -5.80 -11.85 -41.93
N GLN A 230 -4.51 -12.09 -42.15
CA GLN A 230 -4.02 -12.49 -43.48
C GLN A 230 -4.60 -13.83 -43.95
N GLN A 231 -4.73 -14.81 -43.05
CA GLN A 231 -5.36 -16.09 -43.40
C GLN A 231 -6.84 -15.94 -43.79
N GLN A 232 -7.59 -15.07 -43.12
CA GLN A 232 -8.99 -14.83 -43.50
C GLN A 232 -9.12 -14.16 -44.87
N GLN A 233 -8.22 -13.22 -45.22
CA GLN A 233 -8.24 -12.62 -46.56
C GLN A 233 -7.92 -13.63 -47.66
N GLN A 234 -6.97 -14.54 -47.45
CA GLN A 234 -6.69 -15.61 -48.44
C GLN A 234 -7.87 -16.55 -48.64
N GLN A 235 -8.60 -16.92 -47.58
CA GLN A 235 -9.81 -17.74 -47.72
C GLN A 235 -10.91 -17.03 -48.52
N GLN A 236 -11.08 -15.73 -48.34
CA GLN A 236 -12.05 -14.97 -49.16
C GLN A 236 -11.65 -14.92 -50.64
N GLN A 237 -10.37 -14.78 -50.97
CA GLN A 237 -9.92 -14.82 -52.37
C GLN A 237 -10.15 -16.19 -53.01
N GLN A 238 -9.91 -17.30 -52.30
CA GLN A 238 -10.19 -18.63 -52.84
C GLN A 238 -11.68 -18.85 -53.10
N GLN A 239 -12.56 -18.35 -52.22
CA GLN A 239 -14.01 -18.42 -52.47
C GLN A 239 -14.43 -17.61 -53.70
N GLN A 240 -13.83 -16.43 -53.93
CA GLN A 240 -14.10 -15.67 -55.16
C GLN A 240 -13.63 -16.39 -56.42
N GLN A 241 -12.47 -17.05 -56.39
CA GLN A 241 -12.00 -17.83 -57.54
C GLN A 241 -12.90 -19.05 -57.82
N GLN A 242 -13.37 -19.75 -56.77
CA GLN A 242 -14.33 -20.85 -56.96
C GLN A 242 -15.66 -20.35 -57.53
N GLN A 243 -16.16 -19.18 -57.10
CA GLN A 243 -17.37 -18.60 -57.69
C GLN A 243 -17.17 -18.22 -59.17
N GLN A 244 -16.00 -17.68 -59.54
CA GLN A 244 -15.70 -17.38 -60.95
C GLN A 244 -15.59 -18.65 -61.80
N GLN A 245 -14.97 -19.72 -61.29
CA GLN A 245 -14.90 -21.00 -62.01
C GLN A 245 -16.27 -21.69 -62.13
N THR A 246 -17.09 -21.61 -61.09
CA THR A 246 -18.44 -22.18 -61.10
C THR A 246 -19.36 -21.39 -62.04
N ALA A 247 -19.24 -20.05 -62.07
CA ALA A 247 -19.96 -19.21 -63.02
C ALA A 247 -19.54 -19.47 -64.48
N ALA A 248 -18.24 -19.69 -64.74
CA ALA A 248 -17.73 -20.02 -66.06
C ALA A 248 -18.18 -21.43 -66.54
N ALA A 249 -18.28 -22.41 -65.64
CA ALA A 249 -18.72 -23.77 -65.99
C ALA A 249 -20.25 -23.90 -66.19
N GLY A 250 -21.05 -22.99 -65.63
CA GLY A 250 -22.52 -23.05 -65.65
C GLY A 250 -23.21 -22.63 -66.94
N GLN A 251 -22.51 -22.06 -67.92
CA GLN A 251 -23.12 -21.54 -69.17
C GLN A 251 -23.18 -22.55 -70.34
N GLY A 252 -22.73 -23.80 -70.15
CA GLY A 252 -22.54 -24.76 -71.25
C GLY A 252 -23.59 -25.85 -71.47
N SER A 253 -24.68 -25.94 -70.72
CA SER A 253 -25.66 -27.05 -70.91
C SER A 253 -27.10 -26.62 -70.73
N GLY A 254 -27.57 -25.83 -71.70
CA GLY A 254 -28.98 -25.80 -72.05
C GLY A 254 -29.30 -26.86 -73.09
N ALA A 255 -29.75 -28.05 -72.67
CA ALA A 255 -30.70 -28.86 -73.45
C ALA A 255 -31.27 -30.02 -72.62
N ALA A 256 -32.60 -30.06 -72.61
CA ALA A 256 -33.47 -31.22 -72.43
C ALA A 256 -33.98 -31.58 -71.01
N ALA A 257 -35.31 -31.63 -70.99
CA ALA A 257 -36.19 -32.52 -70.21
C ALA A 257 -36.78 -31.97 -68.90
N LEU A 258 -37.90 -31.26 -69.10
CA LEU A 258 -39.15 -31.41 -68.36
C LEU A 258 -39.32 -32.82 -67.73
N ARG A 259 -39.48 -32.89 -66.40
CA ARG A 259 -40.52 -33.69 -65.74
C ARG A 259 -40.67 -33.32 -64.26
N ARG A 260 -41.91 -33.08 -63.87
CA ARG A 260 -42.43 -32.81 -62.51
C ARG A 260 -43.06 -34.13 -61.97
N PRO A 261 -43.62 -34.17 -60.74
CA PRO A 261 -43.02 -34.71 -59.53
C PRO A 261 -43.78 -35.95 -58.97
N ALA A 262 -43.19 -36.74 -58.05
CA ALA A 262 -43.99 -37.51 -57.08
C ALA A 262 -43.18 -38.00 -55.85
N ALA A 263 -43.69 -37.62 -54.69
CA ALA A 263 -43.94 -38.42 -53.48
C ALA A 263 -42.85 -39.26 -52.76
N ALA A 264 -42.92 -39.08 -51.43
CA ALA A 264 -42.75 -40.07 -50.37
C ALA A 264 -41.34 -40.34 -49.81
N GLY A 265 -41.22 -40.16 -48.48
CA GLY A 265 -40.20 -40.82 -47.67
C GLY A 265 -39.48 -39.94 -46.64
N SER A 266 -40.14 -39.67 -45.50
CA SER A 266 -39.44 -39.57 -44.19
C SER A 266 -38.99 -40.99 -43.77
N PRO A 267 -38.20 -41.24 -42.70
CA PRO A 267 -37.45 -40.35 -41.81
C PRO A 267 -35.99 -40.83 -41.56
N ARG A 268 -35.13 -40.00 -40.92
CA ARG A 268 -34.10 -40.40 -39.91
C ARG A 268 -33.12 -39.25 -39.61
N GLY A 269 -33.12 -38.77 -38.36
CA GLY A 269 -31.98 -38.06 -37.75
C GLY A 269 -30.77 -38.99 -37.57
N PRO A 270 -29.55 -38.51 -37.20
CA PRO A 270 -29.22 -38.03 -35.83
C PRO A 270 -28.02 -37.02 -35.84
N PRO A 271 -27.26 -36.76 -34.74
CA PRO A 271 -27.52 -36.93 -33.31
C PRO A 271 -27.49 -35.62 -32.50
N ALA A 272 -28.21 -35.64 -31.39
CA ALA A 272 -28.06 -34.72 -30.29
C ALA A 272 -26.61 -34.71 -29.76
N LYS A 273 -25.98 -33.53 -29.75
CA LYS A 273 -24.77 -33.30 -28.95
C LYS A 273 -25.19 -33.25 -27.47
N ARG A 274 -24.72 -34.27 -26.75
CA ARG A 274 -24.84 -34.52 -25.32
C ARG A 274 -24.77 -33.24 -24.48
N GLN A 275 -25.83 -33.01 -23.71
CA GLN A 275 -25.74 -32.31 -22.44
C GLN A 275 -24.90 -33.18 -21.49
N GLY A 276 -23.70 -32.71 -21.16
CA GLY A 276 -22.89 -33.26 -20.09
C GLY A 276 -23.47 -32.81 -18.75
N ALA A 277 -23.97 -33.79 -17.97
CA ALA A 277 -24.43 -33.56 -16.61
C ALA A 277 -23.28 -33.15 -15.67
N PRO A 278 -23.57 -32.38 -14.61
CA PRO A 278 -22.59 -31.73 -13.76
C PRO A 278 -22.16 -32.66 -12.63
N CYS A 279 -20.96 -33.23 -12.70
CA CYS A 279 -20.39 -33.99 -11.59
C CYS A 279 -18.87 -33.88 -11.59
N SER A 280 -18.36 -32.91 -10.83
CA SER A 280 -17.12 -33.05 -10.05
C SER A 280 -17.10 -31.90 -9.04
N LYS A 281 -17.82 -32.09 -7.93
CA LYS A 281 -17.44 -31.50 -6.64
C LYS A 281 -16.07 -32.11 -6.28
N GLY A 282 -15.02 -31.64 -6.93
CA GLY A 282 -13.66 -31.85 -6.47
C GLY A 282 -13.52 -31.07 -5.17
N ALA A 283 -13.23 -31.77 -4.08
CA ALA A 283 -12.94 -31.17 -2.80
C ALA A 283 -11.91 -30.04 -2.98
N PRO A 284 -12.13 -28.84 -2.43
CA PRO A 284 -11.17 -27.73 -2.51
C PRO A 284 -10.04 -28.00 -1.52
N GLY A 285 -9.22 -29.01 -1.79
CA GLY A 285 -8.07 -29.42 -0.98
C GLY A 285 -6.73 -29.21 -1.67
N GLY A 286 -6.71 -28.55 -2.83
CA GLY A 286 -5.45 -28.17 -3.47
C GLY A 286 -4.76 -27.05 -2.68
N PRO A 287 -3.42 -27.08 -2.53
CA PRO A 287 -2.67 -26.02 -1.86
C PRO A 287 -3.00 -24.71 -2.55
N ARG A 288 -3.63 -23.80 -1.80
CA ARG A 288 -4.03 -22.47 -2.28
C ARG A 288 -2.77 -21.74 -2.71
N SER A 289 -2.50 -21.70 -4.01
CA SER A 289 -1.46 -20.86 -4.57
C SER A 289 -1.73 -19.41 -4.17
N SER A 290 -0.68 -18.65 -3.89
CA SER A 290 -0.73 -17.27 -3.41
C SER A 290 -1.58 -16.33 -4.28
N VAL A 291 -1.82 -16.70 -5.55
CA VAL A 291 -2.71 -16.01 -6.50
C VAL A 291 -4.13 -15.84 -5.92
N GLY A 292 -4.57 -16.78 -5.08
CA GLY A 292 -5.88 -16.70 -4.42
C GLY A 292 -6.00 -15.58 -3.39
N PHE A 293 -4.90 -15.13 -2.78
CA PHE A 293 -4.94 -14.10 -1.75
C PHE A 293 -5.14 -12.70 -2.35
N GLN A 294 -4.45 -12.40 -3.45
CA GLN A 294 -4.57 -11.11 -4.14
C GLN A 294 -6.01 -10.82 -4.61
N GLY A 295 -6.74 -11.88 -4.98
CA GLY A 295 -8.16 -11.82 -5.35
C GLY A 295 -9.15 -11.96 -4.19
N GLY A 296 -8.67 -12.28 -2.99
CA GLY A 296 -9.50 -12.67 -1.85
C GLY A 296 -10.30 -11.54 -1.21
N PRO A 297 -11.38 -11.86 -0.48
CA PRO A 297 -12.24 -10.86 0.17
C PRO A 297 -11.50 -10.03 1.23
N GLN A 298 -10.50 -10.62 1.91
CA GLN A 298 -9.72 -9.93 2.95
C GLN A 298 -8.90 -8.76 2.38
N CYS A 299 -8.38 -8.91 1.16
CA CYS A 299 -7.60 -7.88 0.48
C CYS A 299 -8.48 -6.88 -0.29
N LEU A 300 -9.79 -7.13 -0.41
CA LEU A 300 -10.71 -6.33 -1.23
C LEU A 300 -10.70 -4.83 -0.85
N PRO A 301 -10.77 -4.42 0.42
CA PRO A 301 -10.80 -3.00 0.78
C PRO A 301 -9.51 -2.27 0.36
N VAL A 302 -8.36 -2.90 0.62
CA VAL A 302 -7.03 -2.39 0.27
C VAL A 302 -6.88 -2.32 -1.25
N ARG A 303 -7.26 -3.39 -1.96
CA ARG A 303 -7.25 -3.46 -3.43
C ARG A 303 -8.09 -2.36 -4.07
N LEU A 304 -9.32 -2.14 -3.60
CA LEU A 304 -10.19 -1.09 -4.14
C LEU A 304 -9.62 0.31 -3.88
N LYS A 305 -9.03 0.55 -2.70
CA LYS A 305 -8.37 1.82 -2.38
C LYS A 305 -7.20 2.10 -3.32
N ILE A 306 -6.34 1.11 -3.53
CA ILE A 306 -5.15 1.24 -4.38
C ILE A 306 -5.55 1.38 -5.85
N LYS A 307 -6.51 0.59 -6.35
CA LYS A 307 -7.03 0.72 -7.72
C LYS A 307 -7.66 2.09 -7.99
N ARG A 308 -8.36 2.69 -7.02
CA ARG A 308 -8.89 4.06 -7.15
C ARG A 308 -7.77 5.09 -7.29
N ARG A 309 -6.66 4.93 -6.56
CA ARG A 309 -5.48 5.77 -6.72
C ARG A 309 -4.83 5.57 -8.08
N LEU A 310 -4.54 4.32 -8.45
CA LEU A 310 -3.97 3.97 -9.77
C LEU A 310 -4.82 4.54 -10.92
N LYS A 311 -6.14 4.47 -10.83
CA LYS A 311 -7.05 5.08 -11.81
C LYS A 311 -6.90 6.60 -11.91
N ARG A 312 -6.65 7.28 -10.79
CA ARG A 312 -6.44 8.73 -10.76
C ARG A 312 -5.06 9.09 -11.33
N ASP A 313 -4.04 8.33 -10.95
CA ASP A 313 -2.65 8.57 -11.36
C ASP A 313 -2.44 8.28 -12.86
N ASN A 314 -3.20 7.35 -13.42
CA ASN A 314 -3.15 6.94 -14.83
C ASN A 314 -4.37 7.42 -15.62
N PHE A 315 -5.05 8.48 -15.17
CA PHE A 315 -6.31 8.91 -15.75
C PHE A 315 -6.19 9.21 -17.25
N ASP A 316 -5.14 9.93 -17.65
CA ASP A 316 -4.90 10.31 -19.05
C ASP A 316 -4.70 9.09 -19.95
N LEU A 317 -3.88 8.12 -19.52
CA LEU A 317 -3.67 6.85 -20.22
C LEU A 317 -4.97 6.05 -20.34
N LEU A 318 -5.76 6.00 -19.28
CA LEU A 318 -6.99 5.21 -19.26
C LEU A 318 -8.12 5.83 -20.08
N LEU A 319 -8.14 7.15 -20.27
CA LEU A 319 -9.17 7.85 -21.05
C LEU A 319 -9.21 7.41 -22.52
N GLU A 320 -8.06 7.08 -23.10
CA GLU A 320 -7.93 6.72 -24.52
C GLU A 320 -8.33 5.25 -24.80
N LEU A 321 -8.44 4.43 -23.76
CA LEU A 321 -8.65 2.99 -23.88
C LEU A 321 -10.15 2.62 -23.78
N PRO A 322 -10.62 1.60 -24.51
CA PRO A 322 -11.94 1.01 -24.29
C PRO A 322 -12.13 0.53 -22.85
N LEU A 323 -13.36 0.59 -22.33
CA LEU A 323 -13.65 0.27 -20.91
C LEU A 323 -13.18 -1.12 -20.47
N GLN A 324 -13.19 -2.10 -21.38
CA GLN A 324 -12.68 -3.44 -21.09
C GLN A 324 -11.16 -3.44 -20.93
N GLN A 325 -10.45 -2.69 -21.76
CA GLN A 325 -8.99 -2.54 -21.69
C GLN A 325 -8.56 -1.71 -20.48
N GLN A 326 -9.32 -0.67 -20.11
CA GLN A 326 -9.09 0.08 -18.86
C GLN A 326 -9.10 -0.82 -17.62
N LYS A 327 -10.05 -1.76 -17.55
CA LYS A 327 -10.13 -2.73 -16.45
C LYS A 327 -8.95 -3.68 -16.44
N ALA A 328 -8.54 -4.18 -17.62
CA ALA A 328 -7.39 -5.06 -17.75
C ALA A 328 -6.09 -4.34 -17.32
N GLU A 329 -5.89 -3.09 -17.76
CA GLU A 329 -4.71 -2.30 -17.41
C GLU A 329 -4.67 -1.99 -15.91
N LEU A 330 -5.80 -1.63 -15.30
CA LEU A 330 -5.87 -1.43 -13.84
C LEU A 330 -5.62 -2.72 -13.05
N GLU A 331 -6.03 -3.88 -13.57
CA GLU A 331 -5.73 -5.17 -12.94
C GLU A 331 -4.24 -5.50 -13.05
N LYS A 332 -3.63 -5.22 -14.20
CA LYS A 332 -2.20 -5.38 -14.45
C LYS A 332 -1.37 -4.50 -13.51
N GLN A 333 -1.66 -3.20 -13.45
CA GLN A 333 -0.98 -2.26 -12.54
C GLN A 333 -1.18 -2.63 -11.06
N TRP A 334 -2.36 -3.14 -10.70
CA TRP A 334 -2.59 -3.71 -9.38
C TRP A 334 -1.70 -4.93 -9.12
N GLY A 335 -1.57 -5.81 -10.10
CA GLY A 335 -0.63 -6.94 -10.14
C GLY A 335 0.78 -6.54 -9.71
N GLU A 336 1.34 -5.59 -10.44
CA GLU A 336 2.70 -5.08 -10.26
C GLU A 336 2.87 -4.38 -8.91
N THR A 337 1.92 -3.51 -8.55
CA THR A 337 1.93 -2.80 -7.27
C THR A 337 1.86 -3.76 -6.09
N TYR A 338 0.97 -4.76 -6.15
CA TYR A 338 0.82 -5.78 -5.12
C TYR A 338 2.09 -6.60 -4.96
N ALA A 339 2.70 -7.06 -6.06
CA ALA A 339 3.94 -7.83 -6.01
C ALA A 339 5.09 -7.02 -5.36
N MET A 340 5.20 -5.74 -5.72
CA MET A 340 6.18 -4.83 -5.12
C MET A 340 5.94 -4.65 -3.61
N TYR A 341 4.71 -4.36 -3.20
CA TYR A 341 4.37 -4.18 -1.78
C TYR A 341 4.60 -5.47 -1.00
N TYR A 342 4.18 -6.61 -1.53
CA TYR A 342 4.38 -7.91 -0.89
C TYR A 342 5.87 -8.17 -0.64
N ARG A 343 6.75 -7.96 -1.64
CA ARG A 343 8.21 -8.12 -1.45
C ARG A 343 8.76 -7.20 -0.37
N THR A 344 8.32 -5.94 -0.35
CA THR A 344 8.71 -4.97 0.70
C THR A 344 8.30 -5.46 2.09
N ILE A 345 7.06 -5.93 2.25
CA ILE A 345 6.54 -6.46 3.52
C ILE A 345 7.33 -7.71 3.94
N MET A 346 7.61 -8.64 3.01
CA MET A 346 8.40 -9.83 3.31
C MET A 346 9.82 -9.49 3.75
N LYS A 347 10.46 -8.52 3.09
CA LYS A 347 11.79 -8.06 3.45
C LYS A 347 11.81 -7.38 4.81
N LEU A 348 10.80 -6.58 5.12
CA LEU A 348 10.62 -5.97 6.45
C LEU A 348 10.44 -7.04 7.54
N ARG A 349 9.54 -8.00 7.33
CA ARG A 349 9.34 -9.12 8.27
C ARG A 349 10.64 -9.91 8.50
N ARG A 350 11.44 -10.11 7.45
CA ARG A 350 12.76 -10.77 7.57
C ARG A 350 13.77 -9.93 8.36
N LEU A 351 13.84 -8.63 8.10
CA LEU A 351 14.82 -7.73 8.71
C LEU A 351 14.53 -7.43 10.19
N LEU A 352 13.26 -7.32 10.55
CA LEU A 352 12.84 -7.11 11.94
C LEU A 352 12.90 -8.40 12.77
N GLY A 353 13.24 -9.52 12.12
CA GLY A 353 13.04 -10.86 12.64
C GLY A 353 11.55 -11.21 12.66
N ARG A 354 11.22 -12.50 12.58
CA ARG A 354 9.90 -12.94 13.06
C ARG A 354 9.78 -12.38 14.48
N ARG A 355 8.65 -11.73 14.80
CA ARG A 355 8.24 -11.52 16.19
C ARG A 355 8.58 -12.84 16.88
N PRO A 356 9.51 -12.89 17.85
CA PRO A 356 9.93 -14.17 18.36
C PRO A 356 8.63 -14.78 18.88
N ALA A 357 8.16 -15.87 18.27
CA ALA A 357 7.02 -16.57 18.81
C ALA A 357 7.31 -16.91 20.28
N ALA A 358 8.60 -17.07 20.62
CA ALA A 358 9.16 -17.08 21.96
C ALA A 358 8.94 -15.79 22.79
N ALA A 359 8.97 -14.59 22.23
CA ALA A 359 8.74 -13.33 22.94
C ALA A 359 7.24 -13.04 23.12
N ALA A 360 6.40 -13.41 22.15
CA ALA A 360 4.96 -13.39 22.34
C ALA A 360 4.55 -14.44 23.39
N ALA A 361 5.03 -15.68 23.27
CA ALA A 361 4.81 -16.73 24.27
C ALA A 361 5.44 -16.38 25.63
N ALA A 362 6.59 -15.69 25.67
CA ALA A 362 7.19 -15.23 26.93
C ALA A 362 6.44 -14.06 27.54
N ALA A 363 5.89 -13.14 26.73
CA ALA A 363 5.04 -12.07 27.23
C ALA A 363 3.70 -12.61 27.75
N GLU A 364 3.13 -13.61 27.06
CA GLU A 364 1.92 -14.30 27.50
C GLU A 364 2.18 -15.10 28.79
N ALA A 365 3.29 -15.85 28.86
CA ALA A 365 3.71 -16.53 30.09
C ALA A 365 4.03 -15.55 31.22
N ALA A 366 4.62 -14.37 30.93
CA ALA A 366 4.89 -13.35 31.94
C ALA A 366 3.59 -12.70 32.44
N ALA A 367 2.61 -12.45 31.57
CA ALA A 367 1.29 -11.96 31.97
C ALA A 367 0.57 -12.98 32.85
N GLU A 368 0.63 -14.27 32.49
CA GLU A 368 0.04 -15.36 33.27
C GLU A 368 0.72 -15.50 34.65
N GLN A 369 2.06 -15.36 34.71
CA GLN A 369 2.80 -15.31 35.97
C GLN A 369 2.42 -14.09 36.81
N THR A 370 2.26 -12.92 36.21
CA THR A 370 1.89 -11.69 36.93
C THR A 370 0.48 -11.79 37.52
N ALA A 371 -0.47 -12.33 36.75
CA ALA A 371 -1.83 -12.61 37.23
C ALA A 371 -1.85 -13.67 38.35
N ALA A 372 -1.02 -14.72 38.24
CA ALA A 372 -0.83 -15.70 39.30
C ALA A 372 -0.20 -15.07 40.56
N GLN A 373 0.69 -14.10 40.40
CA GLN A 373 1.34 -13.40 41.51
C GLN A 373 0.40 -12.42 42.22
N GLU A 374 -0.45 -11.68 41.48
CA GLU A 374 -1.49 -10.82 42.06
C GLU A 374 -2.55 -11.64 42.81
N THR A 375 -2.98 -12.77 42.27
CA THR A 375 -3.92 -13.66 42.95
C THR A 375 -3.31 -14.29 44.21
N ALA A 376 -2.04 -14.70 44.16
CA ALA A 376 -1.31 -15.17 45.34
C ALA A 376 -1.13 -14.06 46.39
N ALA A 377 -0.82 -12.83 45.98
CA ALA A 377 -0.70 -11.68 46.88
C ALA A 377 -2.04 -11.31 47.53
N ALA A 378 -3.14 -11.34 46.76
CA ALA A 378 -4.48 -11.12 47.28
C ALA A 378 -4.90 -12.22 48.28
N ALA A 379 -4.59 -13.48 47.99
CA ALA A 379 -4.84 -14.60 48.90
C ALA A 379 -4.01 -14.48 50.20
N ALA A 380 -2.73 -14.08 50.11
CA ALA A 380 -1.88 -13.84 51.26
C ALA A 380 -2.39 -12.68 52.14
N ALA A 381 -2.86 -11.58 51.51
CA ALA A 381 -3.47 -10.46 52.23
C ALA A 381 -4.76 -10.87 52.95
N ALA A 382 -5.60 -11.70 52.33
CA ALA A 382 -6.81 -12.23 52.97
C ALA A 382 -6.49 -13.14 54.17
N ALA A 383 -5.43 -13.95 54.09
CA ALA A 383 -5.01 -14.83 55.18
C ALA A 383 -4.41 -14.08 56.38
N ALA A 384 -3.88 -12.86 56.19
CA ALA A 384 -3.32 -12.04 57.26
C ALA A 384 -4.37 -11.25 58.07
N ALA A 385 -5.60 -11.12 57.55
CA ALA A 385 -6.68 -10.35 58.18
C ALA A 385 -7.28 -10.90 59.50
N PRO A 386 -7.28 -12.21 59.84
CA PRO A 386 -8.00 -12.69 61.04
C PRO A 386 -7.35 -12.24 62.36
N GLY A 387 -6.05 -11.90 62.36
CA GLY A 387 -5.35 -11.43 63.56
C GLY A 387 -5.84 -10.07 64.08
N GLU A 388 -6.22 -9.16 63.17
CA GLU A 388 -6.72 -7.82 63.52
C GLU A 388 -8.12 -7.87 64.14
N GLN A 389 -9.02 -8.70 63.60
CA GLN A 389 -10.36 -8.89 64.17
C GLN A 389 -10.31 -9.53 65.56
N GLN A 390 -9.40 -10.47 65.80
CA GLN A 390 -9.23 -11.10 67.11
C GLN A 390 -8.64 -10.14 68.14
N LYS A 391 -7.73 -9.25 67.72
CA LYS A 391 -7.16 -8.19 68.56
C LYS A 391 -8.21 -7.11 68.91
N ARG A 392 -9.06 -6.71 67.97
CA ARG A 392 -10.20 -5.80 68.22
C ARG A 392 -11.24 -6.43 69.16
N ARG A 393 -11.55 -7.72 69.01
CA ARG A 393 -12.46 -8.42 69.94
C ARG A 393 -11.94 -8.45 71.38
N ARG A 394 -10.63 -8.61 71.58
CA ARG A 394 -10.00 -8.57 72.91
C ARG A 394 -9.95 -7.19 73.56
N GLN A 395 -10.09 -6.11 72.81
CA GLN A 395 -10.13 -4.75 73.38
C GLN A 395 -11.54 -4.29 73.78
N MET A 396 -12.58 -5.01 73.35
CA MET A 396 -13.98 -4.72 73.68
C MET A 396 -14.59 -5.65 74.73
N SER A 397 -13.85 -6.67 75.17
CA SER A 397 -14.14 -7.46 76.38
C SER A 397 -13.23 -6.99 77.50
#